data_AF-A0AAV8XB11-F1
#
_entry.id   AF-A0AAV8XB11-F1
#
_cell.length_a   1.000
_cell.length_b   1.000
_cell.length_c   1.000
_cell.angle_alpha   90.00
_cell.angle_beta   90.00
_cell.angle_gamma   90.00
#
_symmetry.space_group_name_H-M   'P 1'
#
loop_
_entity.id
_entity.type
_entity.pdbx_description
1 polymer ?
#
loop_
_entity_poly.entity_id
_entity_poly.type
_entity_poly.pdbx_seq_one_letter_code
_entity_poly.pdbx_strand_id
1 'polypeptide(L)'
;MRSSPNISLDQFKRDVDVVMNDSRGRPGESIILGDLNVKSPQWGSAVTDARGGYIIEWMATLDMTVKNTGITPTFSRGNCESFIDVTFSTQRIAAKIVRWEVLEEESLSDHRFIYFEVEGTTRNRGENRNKK
;
A
#
# COMPACT_ATOMS: atom_id res chain seq x y z
N MET A 1 4.54 -4.47 -5.22
CA MET A 1 4.11 -5.09 -6.49
C MET A 1 4.20 -4.03 -7.60
N ARG A 2 4.43 -4.42 -8.85
CA ARG A 2 4.31 -3.50 -9.99
C ARG A 2 3.39 -4.11 -11.03
N SER A 3 2.48 -3.34 -11.58
CA SER A 3 1.60 -3.77 -12.65
C SER A 3 1.56 -2.73 -13.76
N SER A 4 1.76 -3.16 -15.01
CA SER A 4 1.73 -2.26 -16.16
C SER A 4 0.28 -1.82 -16.48
N PRO A 5 0.05 -0.58 -16.93
CA PRO A 5 -1.27 -0.14 -17.39
C PRO A 5 -1.71 -0.89 -18.67
N ASN A 6 -0.77 -1.48 -19.41
CA ASN A 6 -1.03 -2.06 -20.73
C ASN A 6 -1.32 -3.57 -20.73
N ILE A 7 -1.39 -4.22 -19.55
CA ILE A 7 -1.77 -5.64 -19.46
C ILE A 7 -3.30 -5.80 -19.45
N SER A 8 -3.79 -6.97 -19.88
CA SER A 8 -5.22 -7.26 -19.80
C SER A 8 -5.70 -7.34 -18.36
N LEU A 9 -7.01 -7.14 -18.14
CA LEU A 9 -7.61 -7.31 -16.82
C LEU A 9 -7.38 -8.73 -16.27
N ASP A 10 -7.44 -9.75 -17.11
CA ASP A 10 -7.22 -11.14 -16.67
C ASP A 10 -5.78 -11.39 -16.25
N GLN A 11 -4.79 -10.80 -16.95
CA GLN A 11 -3.40 -10.91 -16.53
C GLN A 11 -3.18 -10.16 -15.21
N PHE A 12 -3.75 -8.96 -15.08
CA PHE A 12 -3.72 -8.20 -13.84
C PHE A 12 -4.28 -9.01 -12.66
N LYS A 13 -5.45 -9.64 -12.84
CA LYS A 13 -6.07 -10.48 -11.80
C LYS A 13 -5.18 -11.64 -11.38
N ARG A 14 -4.58 -12.37 -12.35
CA ARG A 14 -3.65 -13.46 -12.05
C ARG A 14 -2.44 -12.99 -11.23
N ASP A 15 -1.86 -11.85 -11.60
CA ASP A 15 -0.68 -11.32 -10.90
C ASP A 15 -1.03 -10.90 -9.46
N VAL A 16 -2.20 -10.27 -9.27
CA VAL A 16 -2.72 -9.92 -7.93
C VAL A 16 -3.01 -11.18 -7.12
N ASP A 17 -3.67 -12.17 -7.70
CA ASP A 17 -4.01 -13.42 -7.02
C ASP A 17 -2.78 -14.10 -6.43
N VAL A 18 -1.66 -14.15 -7.18
CA VAL A 18 -0.42 -14.73 -6.68
C VAL A 18 0.05 -14.02 -5.39
N VAL A 19 0.07 -12.69 -5.38
CA VAL A 19 0.53 -11.90 -4.24
C VAL A 19 -0.44 -12.00 -3.06
N MET A 20 -1.75 -11.88 -3.31
CA MET A 20 -2.77 -11.87 -2.27
C MET A 20 -2.94 -13.26 -1.63
N ASN A 21 -2.85 -14.33 -2.42
CA ASN A 21 -2.87 -15.70 -1.88
C ASN A 21 -1.62 -16.02 -1.06
N ASP A 22 -0.45 -15.53 -1.46
CA ASP A 22 0.78 -15.66 -0.68
C ASP A 22 0.67 -14.92 0.66
N SER A 23 0.17 -13.68 0.65
CA SER A 23 -0.09 -12.93 1.88
C SER A 23 -1.09 -13.65 2.80
N ARG A 24 -2.20 -14.18 2.25
CA ARG A 24 -3.19 -14.96 3.00
C ARG A 24 -2.60 -16.23 3.62
N GLY A 25 -1.66 -16.88 2.93
CA GLY A 25 -1.04 -18.13 3.37
C GLY A 25 0.04 -17.97 4.43
N ARG A 26 0.54 -16.75 4.66
CA ARG A 26 1.61 -16.48 5.62
C ARG A 26 1.03 -16.12 7.00
N PRO A 27 1.55 -16.70 8.09
CA PRO A 27 1.20 -16.24 9.42
C PRO A 27 1.80 -14.86 9.68
N GLY A 28 1.01 -13.94 10.26
CA GLY A 28 1.48 -12.63 10.70
C GLY A 28 0.78 -11.47 10.00
N GLU A 29 1.43 -10.31 10.02
CA GLU A 29 0.92 -9.07 9.45
C GLU A 29 1.63 -8.76 8.13
N SER A 30 0.90 -8.19 7.17
CA SER A 30 1.43 -7.85 5.85
C SER A 30 1.21 -6.38 5.55
N ILE A 31 2.22 -5.76 4.94
CA ILE A 31 2.09 -4.47 4.24
C ILE A 31 2.32 -4.76 2.77
N ILE A 32 1.36 -4.38 1.94
CA ILE A 32 1.44 -4.48 0.48
C ILE A 32 1.48 -3.06 -0.06
N LEU A 33 2.54 -2.76 -0.81
CA LEU A 33 2.73 -1.48 -1.46
C LEU A 33 3.18 -1.68 -2.91
N GLY A 34 2.82 -0.74 -3.78
CA GLY A 34 3.34 -0.73 -5.13
C GLY A 34 2.59 0.11 -6.16
N ASP A 35 3.23 0.27 -7.31
CA ASP A 35 2.68 0.81 -8.56
C ASP A 35 1.70 -0.20 -9.16
N LEU A 36 0.40 -0.06 -8.84
CA LEU A 36 -0.61 -1.02 -9.26
C LEU A 36 -1.36 -0.58 -10.52
N ASN A 37 -1.23 0.68 -10.94
CA ASN A 37 -2.01 1.25 -12.04
C ASN A 37 -3.53 0.99 -11.88
N VAL A 38 -4.05 1.31 -10.69
CA VAL A 38 -5.46 1.14 -10.31
C VAL A 38 -6.06 2.43 -9.76
N LYS A 39 -7.37 2.61 -9.94
CA LYS A 39 -8.08 3.81 -9.50
C LYS A 39 -9.17 3.47 -8.50
N SER A 40 -9.22 4.24 -7.40
CA SER A 40 -10.33 4.29 -6.44
C SER A 40 -10.27 5.57 -5.60
N PRO A 41 -11.42 6.14 -5.20
CA PRO A 41 -11.47 7.19 -4.18
C PRO A 41 -10.83 6.78 -2.85
N GLN A 42 -10.74 5.49 -2.54
CA GLN A 42 -10.11 5.01 -1.31
C GLN A 42 -8.62 5.37 -1.19
N TRP A 43 -7.93 5.61 -2.30
CA TRP A 43 -6.52 6.05 -2.34
C TRP A 43 -6.31 7.32 -3.16
N GLY A 44 -7.37 8.11 -3.38
CA GLY A 44 -7.26 9.47 -3.94
C GLY A 44 -7.67 9.65 -5.40
N SER A 45 -7.99 8.60 -6.14
CA SER A 45 -8.49 8.75 -7.52
C SER A 45 -9.96 9.21 -7.55
N ALA A 46 -10.36 9.94 -8.59
CA ALA A 46 -11.74 10.45 -8.71
C ALA A 46 -12.81 9.34 -8.93
N VAL A 47 -12.41 8.20 -9.50
CA VAL A 47 -13.31 7.10 -9.86
C VAL A 47 -12.69 5.76 -9.53
N THR A 48 -13.53 4.73 -9.39
CA THR A 48 -13.09 3.34 -9.29
C THR A 48 -13.10 2.69 -10.66
N ASP A 49 -11.98 2.10 -11.08
CA ASP A 49 -11.91 1.27 -12.30
C ASP A 49 -12.05 -0.22 -11.97
N ALA A 50 -12.14 -1.07 -13.01
CA ALA A 50 -12.31 -2.51 -12.82
C ALA A 50 -11.16 -3.18 -12.04
N ARG A 51 -9.93 -2.65 -12.16
CA ARG A 51 -8.77 -3.16 -11.42
C ARG A 51 -8.82 -2.72 -9.95
N GLY A 52 -9.20 -1.49 -9.69
CA GLY A 52 -9.40 -0.94 -8.35
C GLY A 52 -10.50 -1.68 -7.61
N GLY A 53 -11.64 -1.94 -8.27
CA GLY A 53 -12.71 -2.77 -7.71
C GLY A 53 -12.21 -4.14 -7.26
N TYR A 54 -11.38 -4.78 -8.07
CA TYR A 54 -10.81 -6.08 -7.75
C TYR A 54 -9.84 -6.07 -6.55
N ILE A 55 -9.01 -5.02 -6.44
CA ILE A 55 -8.17 -4.84 -5.25
C ILE A 55 -9.03 -4.63 -4.00
N ILE A 56 -10.12 -3.86 -4.09
CA ILE A 56 -11.03 -3.61 -2.97
C ILE A 56 -11.71 -4.90 -2.50
N GLU A 57 -12.15 -5.77 -3.41
CA GLU A 57 -12.70 -7.09 -3.07
C GLU A 57 -11.69 -7.95 -2.31
N TRP A 58 -10.45 -7.96 -2.76
CA TRP A 58 -9.36 -8.67 -2.09
C TRP A 58 -9.06 -8.09 -0.71
N MET A 59 -9.03 -6.77 -0.57
CA MET A 59 -8.83 -6.10 0.70
C MET A 59 -9.95 -6.41 1.69
N ALA A 60 -11.21 -6.42 1.25
CA ALA A 60 -12.35 -6.80 2.06
C ALA A 60 -12.26 -8.26 2.52
N THR A 61 -11.80 -9.16 1.63
CA THR A 61 -11.64 -10.60 1.93
C THR A 61 -10.55 -10.85 2.98
N LEU A 62 -9.49 -10.07 2.98
CA LEU A 62 -8.34 -10.23 3.88
C LEU A 62 -8.33 -9.28 5.08
N ASP A 63 -9.41 -8.51 5.28
CA ASP A 63 -9.51 -7.47 6.30
C ASP A 63 -8.30 -6.52 6.28
N MET A 64 -8.02 -5.96 5.10
CA MET A 64 -6.94 -5.01 4.87
C MET A 64 -7.45 -3.57 4.76
N THR A 65 -6.63 -2.64 5.21
CA THR A 65 -6.93 -1.21 5.27
C THR A 65 -5.97 -0.42 4.39
N VAL A 66 -6.51 0.54 3.61
CA VAL A 66 -5.72 1.48 2.82
C VAL A 66 -4.97 2.45 3.74
N LYS A 67 -3.72 2.73 3.41
CA LYS A 67 -2.86 3.65 4.16
C LYS A 67 -2.51 4.94 3.42
N ASN A 68 -2.84 5.04 2.13
CA ASN A 68 -2.73 6.30 1.40
C ASN A 68 -3.54 7.39 2.11
N THR A 69 -2.90 8.52 2.38
CA THR A 69 -3.50 9.71 2.99
C THR A 69 -3.05 10.98 2.28
N GLY A 70 -3.80 12.06 2.45
CA GLY A 70 -3.51 13.33 1.78
C GLY A 70 -4.05 13.40 0.36
N ILE A 71 -3.66 14.46 -0.35
CA ILE A 71 -4.19 14.82 -1.68
C ILE A 71 -3.11 14.95 -2.75
N THR A 72 -1.85 14.62 -2.41
CA THR A 72 -0.72 14.71 -3.33
C THR A 72 -0.70 13.47 -4.23
N PRO A 73 -0.71 13.62 -5.57
CA PRO A 73 -0.70 12.48 -6.49
C PRO A 73 0.62 11.70 -6.39
N THR A 74 0.57 10.38 -6.57
CA THR A 74 1.78 9.53 -6.49
C THR A 74 2.55 9.47 -7.81
N PHE A 75 1.90 9.85 -8.91
CA PHE A 75 2.48 9.92 -10.24
C PHE A 75 2.19 11.29 -10.87
N SER A 76 3.20 11.90 -11.49
CA SER A 76 3.11 13.18 -12.18
C SER A 76 4.05 13.20 -13.39
N ARG A 77 3.46 13.40 -14.57
CA ARG A 77 4.18 13.57 -15.84
C ARG A 77 3.66 14.79 -16.58
N GLY A 78 4.37 15.91 -16.48
CA GLY A 78 3.88 17.19 -17.00
C GLY A 78 2.55 17.57 -16.31
N ASN A 79 1.50 17.76 -17.09
CA ASN A 79 0.16 18.09 -16.56
C ASN A 79 -0.69 16.86 -16.21
N CYS A 80 -0.15 15.64 -16.34
CA CYS A 80 -0.86 14.40 -16.06
C CYS A 80 -0.51 13.91 -14.65
N GLU A 81 -1.48 13.97 -13.73
CA GLU A 81 -1.32 13.49 -12.35
C GLU A 81 -2.28 12.34 -12.04
N SER A 82 -1.83 11.39 -11.20
CA SER A 82 -2.65 10.25 -10.78
C SER A 82 -2.22 9.62 -9.46
N PHE A 83 -3.14 8.88 -8.85
CA PHE A 83 -2.95 8.13 -7.60
C PHE A 83 -2.96 6.64 -7.91
N ILE A 84 -1.82 6.13 -8.40
CA ILE A 84 -1.68 4.75 -8.92
C ILE A 84 -0.77 3.87 -8.09
N ASP A 85 -0.05 4.45 -7.13
CA ASP A 85 0.73 3.75 -6.13
C ASP A 85 -0.10 3.59 -4.86
N VAL A 86 -0.35 2.34 -4.45
CA VAL A 86 -1.25 2.03 -3.34
C VAL A 86 -0.48 1.34 -2.23
N THR A 87 -0.75 1.73 -0.99
CA THR A 87 -0.28 1.09 0.23
C THR A 87 -1.49 0.60 1.01
N PHE A 88 -1.54 -0.68 1.34
CA PHE A 88 -2.55 -1.26 2.22
C PHE A 88 -1.95 -2.36 3.07
N SER A 89 -2.59 -2.67 4.20
CA SER A 89 -2.03 -3.60 5.15
C SER A 89 -3.09 -4.28 6.00
N THR A 90 -2.74 -5.40 6.64
CA THR A 90 -3.57 -6.03 7.66
C THR A 90 -3.81 -5.10 8.86
N GLN A 91 -4.93 -5.25 9.56
CA GLN A 91 -5.37 -4.26 10.54
C GLN A 91 -4.38 -3.94 11.66
N ARG A 92 -3.67 -4.95 12.18
CA ARG A 92 -2.80 -4.73 13.36
C ARG A 92 -1.57 -3.92 13.00
N ILE A 93 -0.98 -4.14 11.82
CA ILE A 93 0.14 -3.32 11.35
C ILE A 93 -0.36 -1.98 10.81
N ALA A 94 -1.59 -1.89 10.28
CA ALA A 94 -2.20 -0.65 9.84
C ALA A 94 -2.25 0.41 10.96
N ALA A 95 -2.51 -0.03 12.19
CA ALA A 95 -2.52 0.82 13.39
C ALA A 95 -1.14 1.37 13.78
N LYS A 96 -0.05 0.75 13.29
CA LYS A 96 1.33 1.15 13.57
C LYS A 96 1.95 1.96 12.43
N ILE A 97 1.29 2.01 11.27
CA ILE A 97 1.74 2.82 10.14
C ILE A 97 1.32 4.27 10.40
N VAL A 98 2.32 5.12 10.60
CA VAL A 98 2.18 6.55 10.88
C VAL A 98 2.95 7.37 9.86
N ARG A 99 2.65 8.67 9.78
CA ARG A 99 3.32 9.62 8.87
C ARG A 99 3.37 9.16 7.41
N TRP A 100 2.26 8.60 6.92
CA TRP A 100 2.17 8.27 5.50
C TRP A 100 2.03 9.56 4.69
N GLU A 101 2.96 9.79 3.77
CA GLU A 101 2.96 10.96 2.89
C GLU A 101 3.64 10.68 1.55
N VAL A 102 3.32 11.51 0.56
CA VAL A 102 4.03 11.57 -0.71
C VAL A 102 5.04 12.71 -0.60
N LEU A 103 6.32 12.41 -0.78
CA LEU A 103 7.37 13.41 -0.73
C LEU A 103 7.41 14.20 -2.04
N GLU A 104 7.61 15.52 -1.94
CA GLU A 104 7.78 16.42 -3.08
C GLU A 104 9.22 16.44 -3.63
N GLU A 105 10.12 15.65 -3.03
CA GLU A 105 11.50 15.49 -3.47
C GLU A 105 11.58 14.95 -4.91
N GLU A 106 12.52 15.48 -5.69
CA GLU A 106 12.74 15.05 -7.06
C GLU A 106 13.26 13.60 -7.09
N SER A 107 12.47 12.70 -7.68
CA SER A 107 12.79 11.27 -7.79
C SER A 107 13.52 10.91 -9.10
N LEU A 108 13.74 11.88 -9.99
CA LEU A 108 14.18 11.67 -11.39
C LEU A 108 13.27 10.68 -12.16
N SER A 109 12.03 10.52 -11.71
CA SER A 109 11.00 9.65 -12.24
C SER A 109 9.67 10.39 -12.27
N ASP A 110 8.73 9.92 -13.09
CA ASP A 110 7.35 10.40 -13.04
C ASP A 110 6.62 9.94 -11.75
N HIS A 111 7.16 8.96 -11.02
CA HIS A 111 6.63 8.55 -9.71
C HIS A 111 7.25 9.35 -8.56
N ARG A 112 6.44 9.77 -7.61
CA ARG A 112 6.86 10.44 -6.36
C ARG A 112 7.16 9.41 -5.27
N PHE A 113 8.06 9.74 -4.36
CA PHE A 113 8.37 8.86 -3.23
C PHE A 113 7.19 8.80 -2.25
N ILE A 114 6.91 7.60 -1.75
CA ILE A 114 6.00 7.40 -0.62
C ILE A 114 6.86 7.14 0.62
N TYR A 115 6.60 7.89 1.68
CA TYR A 115 7.21 7.73 2.98
C TYR A 115 6.17 7.32 4.01
N PHE A 116 6.54 6.44 4.93
CA PHE A 116 5.80 6.16 6.15
C PHE A 116 6.72 5.52 7.19
N GLU A 117 6.33 5.62 8.45
CA GLU A 117 7.00 4.98 9.56
C GLU A 117 6.15 3.82 10.08
N VAL A 118 6.83 2.79 10.61
CA VAL A 118 6.17 1.66 11.28
C VAL A 118 6.64 1.64 12.73
N GLU A 119 5.72 1.94 13.65
CA GLU A 119 6.05 1.94 15.07
C GLU A 119 6.37 0.53 15.58
N GLY A 120 7.56 0.37 16.13
CA GLY A 120 7.98 -0.84 16.81
C GLY A 120 7.29 -0.97 18.17
N THR A 121 6.77 -2.14 18.49
CA THR A 121 6.44 -2.45 19.90
C THR A 121 7.74 -2.79 20.61
N THR A 122 8.28 -1.88 21.41
CA THR A 122 9.30 -2.24 22.40
C THR A 122 8.66 -3.22 23.36
N ARG A 123 9.00 -4.51 23.27
CA ARG A 123 8.80 -5.41 24.41
C ARG A 123 9.66 -4.84 25.52
N ASN A 124 9.05 -4.32 26.58
CA ASN A 124 9.74 -4.06 27.84
C ASN A 124 10.34 -5.40 28.31
N ARG A 125 11.59 -5.65 27.94
CA ARG A 125 12.38 -6.74 28.48
C ARG A 125 12.71 -6.29 29.89
N GLY A 126 11.94 -6.77 30.86
CA GLY A 126 12.07 -6.39 32.26
C GLY A 126 13.53 -6.35 32.68
N GLU A 127 13.95 -5.21 33.22
CA GLU A 127 15.21 -5.07 33.93
C GLU A 127 15.22 -6.03 35.12
N ASN A 128 15.70 -7.26 34.95
CA ASN A 128 16.14 -8.06 36.08
C ASN A 128 17.48 -7.49 36.57
N ARG A 129 17.39 -6.43 37.38
CA ARG A 129 18.47 -6.00 38.27
C ARG A 129 18.66 -7.03 39.36
N ASN A 130 19.47 -8.06 39.11
CA ASN A 130 20.15 -8.75 40.20
C ASN A 130 21.42 -7.94 40.54
N LYS A 131 21.31 -7.05 41.52
CA LYS A 131 22.48 -6.60 42.27
C LYS A 131 22.80 -7.65 43.33
N LYS A 132 24.10 -7.91 43.44
CA LYS A 132 24.81 -8.85 44.33
C LYS A 132 24.32 -8.82 45.77
#